data_AF-M2RQI8-F1
#
_entry.id   AF-M2RQI8-F1
#
_cell.length_a   1.000
_cell.length_b   1.000
_cell.length_c   1.000
_cell.angle_alpha   90.00
_cell.angle_beta   90.00
_cell.angle_gamma   90.00
#
_symmetry.space_group_name_H-M   'P 1'
#
loop_
_entity.id
_entity.type
_entity.pdbx_description
1 polymer ?
#
loop_
_entity_poly.entity_id
_entity_poly.type
_entity_poly.pdbx_seq_one_letter_code
_entity_poly.pdbx_strand_id
1 'polypeptide(L)'
;PASIIAAINQLKKGAEVMILSAELMRDRIASLEKANTAVSERRKRKKKRIQKRGVLTKGAGEDLLAQREADQQIAHEERQGGERSGVSRQALARCSRCRETGHNSRTCKKDTLDTT
;
A
#
# COMPACT_ATOMS: atom_id res chain seq x y z
N PRO A 1 62.75 8.08 -1.56
CA PRO A 1 61.75 7.87 -0.48
C PRO A 1 60.66 8.97 -0.41
N ALA A 2 61.03 10.26 -0.28
CA ALA A 2 60.08 11.36 -0.11
C ALA A 2 59.10 11.57 -1.29
N SER A 3 59.58 11.41 -2.53
CA SER A 3 58.76 11.54 -3.76
C SER A 3 57.62 10.53 -3.86
N ILE A 4 57.87 9.26 -3.47
CA ILE A 4 56.86 8.20 -3.49
C ILE A 4 55.76 8.46 -2.45
N ILE A 5 56.14 8.91 -1.25
CA ILE A 5 55.19 9.25 -0.18
C ILE A 5 54.31 10.44 -0.60
N ALA A 6 54.88 11.43 -1.27
CA ALA A 6 54.13 12.58 -1.79
C ALA A 6 53.09 12.15 -2.85
N ALA A 7 53.46 11.27 -3.77
CA ALA A 7 52.54 10.72 -4.77
C ALA A 7 51.38 9.93 -4.13
N ILE A 8 51.67 9.10 -3.12
CA ILE A 8 50.62 8.37 -2.37
C ILE A 8 49.66 9.34 -1.67
N ASN A 9 50.17 10.41 -1.07
CA ASN A 9 49.33 11.43 -0.41
C ASN A 9 48.44 12.19 -1.41
N GLN A 10 48.94 12.46 -2.63
CA GLN A 10 48.13 13.06 -3.68
C GLN A 10 47.02 12.10 -4.15
N LEU A 11 47.32 10.81 -4.31
CA LEU A 11 46.32 9.80 -4.64
C LEU A 11 45.24 9.68 -3.55
N LYS A 12 45.64 9.70 -2.28
CA LYS A 12 44.69 9.70 -1.15
C LYS A 12 43.72 10.87 -1.23
N LYS A 13 44.23 12.09 -1.44
CA LYS A 13 43.40 13.29 -1.59
C LYS A 13 42.49 13.21 -2.82
N GLY A 14 43.00 12.70 -3.94
CA GLY A 14 42.19 12.47 -5.13
C GLY A 14 41.04 11.50 -4.87
N ALA A 15 41.31 10.39 -4.18
CA ALA A 15 40.30 9.41 -3.80
C ALA A 15 39.24 10.00 -2.86
N GLU A 16 39.64 10.79 -1.87
CA GLU A 16 38.72 11.50 -0.96
C GLU A 16 37.77 12.43 -1.74
N VAL A 17 38.31 13.23 -2.66
CA VAL A 17 37.50 14.13 -3.51
C VAL A 17 36.56 13.34 -4.41
N MET A 18 37.00 12.22 -4.99
CA MET A 18 36.17 11.36 -5.83
C MET A 18 35.01 10.75 -5.05
N ILE A 19 35.25 10.29 -3.81
CA ILE A 19 34.21 9.72 -2.94
C ILE A 19 33.15 10.79 -2.63
N LEU A 20 33.56 11.97 -2.18
CA LEU A 20 32.65 13.08 -1.89
C LEU A 20 31.84 13.47 -3.14
N SER A 21 32.50 13.56 -4.30
CA SER A 21 31.83 13.87 -5.56
C SER A 21 30.81 12.79 -5.95
N ALA A 22 31.14 11.51 -5.73
CA ALA A 22 30.23 10.40 -5.99
C ALA A 22 29.00 10.42 -5.06
N GLU A 23 29.17 10.85 -3.81
CA GLU A 23 28.04 11.06 -2.87
C GLU A 23 27.11 12.16 -3.37
N LEU A 24 27.65 13.33 -3.71
CA LEU A 24 26.86 14.44 -4.23
C LEU A 24 26.12 14.07 -5.53
N MET A 25 26.77 13.30 -6.41
CA MET A 25 26.13 12.78 -7.62
C MET A 25 24.99 11.82 -7.30
N ARG A 26 25.17 10.91 -6.34
CA ARG A 26 24.12 9.97 -5.90
C ARG A 26 22.89 10.72 -5.39
N ASP A 27 23.08 11.73 -4.54
CA ASP A 27 21.99 12.54 -4.00
C ASP A 27 21.24 13.30 -5.11
N ARG A 28 21.99 13.85 -6.07
CA ARG A 28 21.40 14.55 -7.22
C ARG A 28 20.61 13.59 -8.13
N ILE A 29 21.11 12.39 -8.38
CA ILE A 29 20.41 11.35 -9.15
C ILE A 29 19.11 10.98 -8.44
N ALA A 30 19.16 10.68 -7.13
CA ALA A 30 17.97 10.32 -6.36
C ALA A 30 16.91 11.44 -6.38
N SER A 31 17.33 12.70 -6.25
CA SER A 31 16.43 13.86 -6.35
C SER A 31 15.80 13.97 -7.74
N LEU A 32 16.58 13.77 -8.81
CA LEU A 32 16.09 13.84 -10.19
C LEU A 32 15.12 12.70 -10.50
N GLU A 33 15.40 11.48 -10.04
CA GLU A 33 14.49 10.34 -10.19
C GLU A 33 13.17 10.58 -9.46
N LYS A 34 13.21 11.10 -8.24
CA LYS A 34 12.00 11.48 -7.48
C LYS A 34 11.19 12.57 -8.20
N ALA A 35 11.86 13.56 -8.78
CA ALA A 35 11.18 14.60 -9.57
C ALA A 35 10.55 14.02 -10.86
N ASN A 36 11.29 13.16 -11.58
CA ASN A 36 10.81 12.54 -12.82
C ASN A 36 9.62 11.60 -12.59
N THR A 37 9.67 10.80 -11.51
CA THR A 37 8.54 9.94 -11.12
C THR A 37 7.31 10.77 -10.77
N ALA A 38 7.46 11.84 -9.97
CA ALA A 38 6.36 12.75 -9.64
C ALA A 38 5.73 13.41 -10.88
N VAL A 39 6.56 13.90 -11.82
CA VAL A 39 6.08 14.50 -13.08
C VAL A 39 5.38 13.44 -13.94
N SER A 40 5.95 12.23 -14.03
CA SER A 40 5.37 11.13 -14.80
C SER A 40 4.00 10.72 -14.25
N GLU A 41 3.87 10.58 -12.93
CA GLU A 41 2.59 10.30 -12.28
C GLU A 41 1.58 11.43 -12.48
N ARG A 42 2.01 12.69 -12.41
CA ARG A 42 1.16 13.84 -12.72
C ARG A 42 0.64 13.79 -14.16
N ARG A 43 1.51 13.48 -15.13
CA ARG A 43 1.13 13.32 -16.55
C ARG A 43 0.15 12.17 -16.73
N LYS A 44 0.40 11.00 -16.12
CA LYS A 44 -0.52 9.84 -16.14
C LYS A 44 -1.89 10.21 -15.57
N ARG A 45 -1.94 10.87 -14.40
CA ARG A 45 -3.19 11.35 -13.78
C ARG A 45 -3.94 12.33 -14.69
N LYS A 46 -3.24 13.30 -15.29
CA LYS A 46 -3.83 14.25 -16.25
C LYS A 46 -4.36 13.53 -17.50
N LYS A 47 -3.62 12.56 -18.05
CA LYS A 47 -4.06 11.72 -19.18
C LYS A 47 -5.31 10.92 -18.85
N LYS A 48 -5.38 10.28 -17.68
CA LYS A 48 -6.60 9.59 -17.20
C LYS A 48 -7.80 10.54 -17.08
N ARG A 49 -7.58 11.76 -16.57
CA ARG A 49 -8.64 12.79 -16.52
C ARG A 49 -9.11 13.23 -17.90
N ILE A 50 -8.19 13.36 -18.87
CA ILE A 50 -8.48 13.82 -20.24
C ILE A 50 -8.90 12.67 -21.17
N GLN A 51 -8.84 11.42 -20.71
CA GLN A 51 -9.04 10.23 -21.56
C GLN A 51 -10.43 10.21 -22.23
N LYS A 52 -11.43 10.83 -21.59
CA LYS A 52 -12.69 11.20 -22.24
C LYS A 52 -12.50 12.55 -22.95
N ARG A 53 -11.98 12.53 -24.18
CA ARG A 53 -11.89 13.73 -25.03
C ARG A 53 -13.30 14.13 -25.50
N GLY A 54 -13.65 15.41 -25.39
CA GLY A 54 -14.91 15.97 -25.87
C GLY A 54 -15.46 17.07 -24.95
N VAL A 55 -16.41 17.87 -25.44
CA VAL A 55 -17.23 18.74 -24.58
C VAL A 55 -18.19 17.82 -23.82
N LEU A 56 -18.03 17.71 -22.50
CA LEU A 56 -18.95 16.97 -21.67
C LEU A 56 -20.23 17.79 -21.52
N THR A 57 -21.32 17.37 -22.16
CA THR A 57 -22.64 17.97 -21.93
C THR A 57 -23.11 17.61 -20.52
N LYS A 58 -23.99 18.42 -19.92
CA LYS A 58 -24.54 18.16 -18.57
C LYS A 58 -25.15 16.76 -18.47
N GLY A 59 -25.95 16.36 -19.46
CA GLY A 59 -26.56 15.03 -19.53
C GLY A 59 -25.53 13.90 -19.60
N ALA A 60 -24.50 14.02 -20.45
CA ALA A 60 -23.41 13.04 -20.47
C ALA A 60 -22.64 12.99 -19.14
N GLY A 61 -22.62 14.07 -18.35
CA GLY A 61 -22.09 14.07 -16.99
C GLY A 61 -22.97 13.29 -16.01
N GLU A 62 -24.28 13.49 -16.08
CA GLU A 62 -25.29 12.80 -15.26
C GLU A 62 -25.29 11.29 -15.55
N ASP A 63 -25.24 10.88 -16.81
CA ASP A 63 -25.16 9.46 -17.22
C ASP A 63 -23.92 8.77 -16.64
N LEU A 64 -22.78 9.47 -16.59
CA LEU A 64 -21.54 8.94 -16.02
C LEU A 64 -21.58 8.81 -14.50
N LEU A 65 -22.35 9.67 -13.82
CA LEU A 65 -22.58 9.54 -12.38
C LEU A 65 -23.51 8.36 -12.10
N ALA A 66 -24.62 8.26 -12.84
CA ALA A 66 -25.56 7.15 -12.74
C ALA A 66 -24.87 5.79 -12.97
N GLN A 67 -24.05 5.68 -14.01
CA GLN A 67 -23.28 4.46 -14.28
C GLN A 67 -22.33 4.11 -13.13
N ARG A 68 -21.63 5.10 -12.56
CA ARG A 68 -20.72 4.85 -11.42
C ARG A 68 -21.43 4.41 -10.16
N GLU A 69 -22.62 4.96 -9.90
CA GLU A 69 -23.44 4.56 -8.77
C GLU A 69 -23.93 3.12 -8.94
N ALA A 70 -24.41 2.76 -10.14
CA ALA A 70 -24.77 1.39 -10.48
C ALA A 70 -23.58 0.42 -10.32
N ASP A 71 -22.40 0.76 -10.86
CA ASP A 71 -21.20 -0.07 -10.75
C ASP A 71 -20.77 -0.28 -9.28
N GLN A 72 -20.88 0.77 -8.44
CA GLN A 72 -20.59 0.68 -7.01
C GLN A 72 -21.59 -0.21 -6.27
N GLN A 73 -22.87 -0.11 -6.63
CA GLN A 73 -23.91 -0.94 -6.06
C GLN A 73 -23.72 -2.41 -6.44
N ILE A 74 -23.43 -2.71 -7.71
CA ILE A 74 -23.11 -4.07 -8.17
C ILE A 74 -21.90 -4.62 -7.40
N ALA A 75 -20.81 -3.85 -7.31
CA ALA A 75 -19.61 -4.30 -6.58
C ALA A 75 -19.87 -4.54 -5.08
N HIS A 76 -20.78 -3.77 -4.47
CA HIS A 76 -21.21 -3.98 -3.10
C HIS A 76 -22.08 -5.23 -2.96
N GLU A 77 -23.04 -5.42 -3.86
CA GLU A 77 -23.90 -6.61 -3.91
C GLU A 77 -23.12 -7.88 -4.21
N GLU A 78 -22.10 -7.86 -5.07
CA GLU A 78 -21.21 -9.01 -5.32
C GLU A 78 -20.43 -9.40 -4.05
N ARG A 79 -19.93 -8.40 -3.30
CA ARG A 79 -19.23 -8.64 -2.02
C ARG A 79 -20.16 -9.20 -0.95
N GLN A 80 -21.43 -8.79 -0.93
CA GLN A 80 -22.44 -9.30 0.01
C GLN A 80 -23.09 -10.61 -0.47
N GLY A 81 -23.15 -10.83 -1.77
CA GLY A 81 -23.74 -12.00 -2.42
C GLY A 81 -22.86 -13.24 -2.32
N GLY A 82 -21.56 -13.06 -2.12
CA GLY A 82 -20.63 -14.16 -1.78
C GLY A 82 -20.96 -14.90 -0.48
N GLU A 83 -21.81 -14.34 0.39
CA GLU A 83 -22.26 -15.00 1.63
C GLU A 83 -23.51 -15.89 1.48
N ARG A 84 -24.21 -15.87 0.33
CA ARG A 84 -25.47 -16.64 0.21
C ARG A 84 -25.31 -18.07 -0.31
N SER A 85 -24.16 -18.42 -0.90
CA SER A 85 -23.91 -19.75 -1.47
C SER A 85 -22.93 -20.61 -0.66
N GLY A 86 -22.57 -20.16 0.55
CA GLY A 86 -21.80 -20.95 1.49
C GLY A 86 -22.51 -21.01 2.83
N VAL A 87 -23.18 -22.11 3.12
CA VAL A 87 -23.47 -22.56 4.49
C VAL A 87 -22.14 -22.87 5.19
N SER A 88 -21.29 -21.87 5.33
CA SER A 88 -20.30 -21.85 6.38
C SER A 88 -21.08 -21.39 7.59
N ARG A 89 -21.56 -22.35 8.38
CA ARG A 89 -21.87 -22.16 9.80
C ARG A 89 -21.05 -20.97 10.28
N GLN A 90 -21.69 -19.87 10.67
CA GLN A 90 -21.12 -19.06 11.74
C GLN A 90 -20.77 -20.10 12.80
N ALA A 91 -19.49 -20.43 12.91
CA ALA A 91 -19.02 -21.42 13.84
C ALA A 91 -19.39 -20.81 15.18
N LEU A 92 -20.55 -21.24 15.72
CA LEU A 92 -21.16 -20.68 16.92
C LEU A 92 -20.02 -20.45 17.89
N ALA A 93 -19.78 -19.19 18.25
CA ALA A 93 -18.57 -18.84 18.97
C ALA A 93 -18.42 -19.77 20.18
N ARG A 94 -17.41 -20.63 20.14
CA ARG A 94 -17.15 -21.62 21.17
C ARG A 94 -16.29 -20.96 22.23
N CYS A 95 -16.57 -21.23 23.50
CA CYS A 95 -15.70 -20.85 24.59
C CYS A 95 -14.28 -21.38 24.31
N SER A 96 -13.27 -20.50 24.32
CA SER A 96 -11.88 -20.93 24.05
C SER A 96 -11.31 -21.87 25.10
N ARG A 97 -11.94 -21.96 26.29
CA ARG A 97 -11.56 -22.86 27.38
C ARG A 97 -12.20 -24.25 27.25
N CYS A 98 -13.53 -24.32 27.19
CA CYS A 98 -14.26 -25.60 27.22
C CYS A 98 -14.81 -26.06 25.86
N ARG A 99 -14.65 -25.25 24.81
CA ARG A 99 -15.13 -25.49 23.43
C ARG A 99 -16.65 -25.67 23.29
N GLU A 100 -17.43 -25.37 24.33
CA GLU A 100 -18.90 -25.35 24.26
C GLU A 100 -19.40 -24.01 23.73
N THR A 101 -20.58 -24.02 23.11
CA THR A 101 -21.26 -22.82 22.60
C THR A 101 -22.14 -22.19 23.69
N GLY A 102 -22.41 -20.88 23.58
CA GLY A 102 -23.35 -20.19 24.47
C GLY A 102 -22.72 -19.42 25.63
N HIS A 103 -21.39 -19.46 25.78
CA HIS A 103 -20.65 -18.63 26.72
C HIS A 103 -19.22 -18.36 26.22
N ASN A 104 -18.54 -17.38 26.81
CA ASN A 104 -17.14 -17.06 26.49
C ASN A 104 -16.20 -17.49 27.64
N SER A 105 -14.89 -17.40 27.42
CA SER A 105 -13.87 -17.82 28.40
C SER A 105 -13.94 -17.08 29.74
N ARG A 106 -14.50 -15.86 29.78
CA ARG A 106 -14.63 -15.07 31.03
C ARG A 106 -15.75 -15.56 31.93
N THR A 107 -16.74 -16.27 31.37
CA THR A 107 -17.92 -16.78 32.10
C THR A 107 -17.93 -18.32 32.14
N CYS A 108 -16.80 -18.96 31.83
CA CYS A 108 -16.67 -20.41 31.83
C CYS A 108 -16.67 -20.94 33.27
N LYS A 109 -17.60 -21.83 33.61
CA LYS A 109 -17.73 -22.43 34.94
C LYS A 109 -16.91 -23.73 35.12
N LYS A 110 -16.26 -24.24 34.06
CA LYS A 110 -15.49 -25.49 34.15
C LYS A 110 -14.22 -25.37 34.99
N ASP A 111 -13.73 -24.16 35.24
CA ASP A 111 -12.50 -23.93 36.03
C ASP A 111 -12.72 -24.00 37.54
N THR A 112 -13.97 -24.15 38.04
CA THR A 112 -14.24 -24.18 39.49
C THR A 112 -14.22 -25.59 40.09
N LEU A 113 -13.96 -26.65 39.30
CA LEU A 113 -14.06 -28.05 39.74
C LEU A 113 -12.76 -28.86 39.69
N ASP A 114 -11.62 -28.23 39.36
CA ASP A 114 -10.28 -28.87 39.39
C ASP A 114 -9.38 -28.25 40.48
N THR A 115 -9.95 -28.01 41.65
CA THR A 115 -9.17 -27.77 42.88
C THR A 115 -9.87 -28.51 44.02
N THR A 116 -9.74 -29.84 44.04
CA THR A 116 -9.91 -30.65 45.25
C THR A 116 -9.08 -31.92 45.09
#